data_AF-A0A1E3PWV3-F1
#
_entry.id   AF-A0A1E3PWV3-F1
#
_cell.length_a   1.000
_cell.length_b   1.000
_cell.length_c   1.000
_cell.angle_alpha   90.00
_cell.angle_beta   90.00
_cell.angle_gamma   90.00
#
_symmetry.space_group_name_H-M   'P 1'
#
loop_
_entity.id
_entity.type
_entity.pdbx_description
1 polymer ?
#
loop_
_entity_poly.entity_id
_entity_poly.type
_entity_poly.pdbx_seq_one_letter_code
_entity_poly.pdbx_strand_id
1 'polypeptide(L)' 'MKEIANKEGYQFNVPYSDRSRVGLVCKELSCGWKIHARRLGESSIFEITRVHGTHCCTPV' A
#
# COMPACT_ATOMS: atom_id res chain seq x y z
N MET A 1 -4.13 -8.19 -1.81
CA MET A 1 -3.54 -6.88 -1.40
C MET A 1 -3.83 -6.50 0.05
N LYS A 2 -5.02 -6.75 0.61
CA LYS A 2 -5.27 -6.64 2.06
C LYS A 2 -4.27 -7.45 2.92
N GLU A 3 -3.77 -8.56 2.40
CA GLU A 3 -2.90 -9.50 3.13
C GLU A 3 -1.44 -9.04 3.31
N ILE A 4 -0.92 -8.10 2.50
CA ILE A 4 0.50 -7.68 2.63
C ILE A 4 0.69 -6.75 3.83
N ALA A 5 -0.28 -5.88 4.10
CA ALA A 5 -0.16 -4.91 5.19
C ALA A 5 -0.70 -5.41 6.54
N ASN A 6 -1.56 -6.44 6.54
CA ASN A 6 -1.96 -7.13 7.78
C ASN A 6 -0.84 -7.98 8.41
N LYS A 7 0.24 -8.31 7.66
CA LYS A 7 1.30 -9.18 8.16
C LYS A 7 2.22 -8.51 9.19
N GLU A 8 2.20 -7.18 9.24
CA GLU A 8 3.07 -6.35 10.09
C GLU A 8 2.29 -5.54 11.14
N GLY A 9 0.97 -5.73 11.25
CA GLY A 9 0.10 -4.98 12.19
C GLY A 9 -0.11 -3.51 11.81
N TYR A 10 0.35 -3.06 10.65
CA TYR A 10 0.16 -1.67 10.23
C TYR A 10 -1.20 -1.46 9.53
N GLN A 11 -1.95 -0.47 10.01
CA GLN A 11 -3.14 0.00 9.30
C GLN A 11 -2.77 0.94 8.16
N PHE A 12 -3.54 0.88 7.07
CA PHE A 12 -3.31 1.66 5.86
C PHE A 12 -4.61 2.18 5.27
N ASN A 13 -4.51 3.29 4.54
CA ASN A 13 -5.56 3.86 3.72
C ASN A 13 -5.27 3.61 2.24
N VAL A 14 -6.33 3.61 1.43
CA VAL A 14 -6.25 3.46 -0.04
C VAL A 14 -6.66 4.78 -0.69
N PRO A 15 -5.73 5.72 -0.93
CA PRO A 15 -6.08 7.03 -1.49
C PRO A 15 -6.59 6.95 -2.93
N TYR A 16 -6.17 5.93 -3.68
CA TYR A 16 -6.68 5.66 -5.02
C TYR A 16 -6.63 4.16 -5.31
N SER A 17 -7.66 3.67 -6.00
CA SER A 17 -7.76 2.31 -6.51
C SER A 17 -8.58 2.33 -7.78
N ASP A 18 -7.92 2.16 -8.92
CA ASP A 18 -8.54 2.07 -10.24
C ASP A 18 -8.22 0.71 -10.91
N ARG A 19 -8.73 0.48 -12.11
CA ARG A 19 -8.53 -0.79 -12.85
C ARG A 19 -7.06 -1.06 -13.24
N SER A 20 -6.19 -0.08 -13.08
CA SER A 20 -4.78 -0.10 -13.51
C SER A 20 -3.79 0.16 -12.38
N ARG A 21 -4.20 0.82 -11.29
CA ARG A 21 -3.32 1.28 -10.22
C ARG A 21 -3.98 1.23 -8.86
N VAL A 22 -3.18 0.95 -7.83
CA VAL A 22 -3.58 1.02 -6.42
C VAL A 22 -2.49 1.74 -5.64
N GLY A 23 -2.90 2.69 -4.81
CA GLY A 23 -2.04 3.35 -3.83
C GLY A 23 -2.39 2.88 -2.43
N LEU A 24 -1.38 2.63 -1.60
CA LEU A 24 -1.53 2.37 -0.17
C LEU A 24 -0.69 3.39 0.58
N VAL A 25 -1.22 3.99 1.63
CA VAL A 25 -0.48 4.90 2.53
C VAL A 25 -0.71 4.45 3.96
N CYS A 26 0.24 4.70 4.85
CA CYS A 26 0.00 4.46 6.27
C CYS A 26 -1.21 5.26 6.75
N LYS A 27 -1.98 4.70 7.69
CA LYS A 27 -3.12 5.40 8.29
C LYS A 27 -2.68 6.56 9.19
N GLU A 28 -1.52 6.42 9.83
CA GLU A 28 -0.90 7.48 10.62
C GLU A 28 -0.39 8.59 9.69
N LEU A 29 -0.92 9.80 9.85
CA LEU A 29 -0.67 10.92 8.93
C LEU A 29 0.78 11.41 8.96
N SER A 30 1.44 11.27 10.11
CA SER A 30 2.85 11.59 10.27
C SER A 30 3.78 10.55 9.64
N CYS A 31 3.25 9.38 9.26
CA CYS A 31 4.02 8.29 8.68
C CYS A 31 4.12 8.41 7.16
N GLY A 32 5.34 8.63 6.67
CA GLY A 32 5.62 8.80 5.24
C GLY A 32 5.59 7.51 4.41
N TRP A 33 5.24 6.37 5.00
CA TRP A 33 5.21 5.08 4.33
C TRP A 33 4.06 4.98 3.31
N LYS A 34 4.39 4.53 2.10
CA LYS A 34 3.42 4.32 1.02
C LYS A 34 3.88 3.29 -0.02
N ILE A 35 2.91 2.62 -0.65
CA ILE A 35 3.11 1.68 -1.76
C ILE A 35 2.35 2.17 -2.98
N HIS A 36 2.99 2.08 -4.14
CA HIS A 36 2.37 2.26 -5.44
C HIS A 36 2.40 0.93 -6.19
N ALA A 37 1.23 0.40 -6.51
CA ALA A 37 1.07 -0.84 -7.24
C ALA A 37 0.35 -0.60 -8.58
N ARG A 38 0.69 -1.40 -9.59
CA ARG A 38 0.08 -1.34 -10.92
C ARG A 38 -0.38 -2.73 -11.36
N ARG A 39 -1.47 -2.79 -12.12
CA ARG A 39 -2.00 -4.04 -12.66
C ARG A 39 -0.99 -4.67 -13.62
N LEU A 40 -0.75 -5.96 -13.46
CA LEU A 40 0.14 -6.72 -14.32
C LEU A 40 -0.63 -7.17 -15.57
N GLY A 41 -0.44 -6.44 -16.68
CA GLY A 41 -1.14 -6.71 -17.94
C GLY A 41 -2.66 -6.73 -17.78
N GLU A 42 -3.31 -7.74 -18.32
CA GLU A 42 -4.76 -7.96 -18.19
C GLU A 42 -5.15 -8.82 -16.97
N SER A 43 -4.20 -9.22 -16.11
CA SER A 43 -4.49 -10.07 -14.95
C SER A 43 -5.18 -9.30 -13.82
N SER A 44 -5.79 -9.98 -12.84
CA SER A 44 -6.30 -9.34 -11.61
C SER A 44 -5.20 -9.06 -10.57
N ILE A 45 -3.94 -9.29 -10.92
CA ILE A 45 -2.78 -9.16 -10.04
C ILE A 45 -2.22 -7.73 -10.18
N PHE A 46 -1.84 -7.13 -9.05
CA PHE A 46 -1.10 -5.89 -9.05
C PHE A 46 0.30 -6.13 -8.52
N GLU A 47 1.29 -5.66 -9.27
CA GLU A 47 2.68 -5.66 -8.90
C GLU A 47 3.01 -4.37 -8.13
N ILE A 48 3.82 -4.49 -7.08
CA ILE A 48 4.35 -3.35 -6.35
C ILE A 48 5.46 -2.71 -7.19
N THR A 49 5.18 -1.55 -7.75
CA THR A 49 6.15 -0.80 -8.56
C THR A 49 7.07 0.07 -7.72
N ARG A 50 6.60 0.53 -6.56
CA ARG A 50 7.39 1.39 -5.67
C ARG A 50 6.92 1.28 -4.23
N VAL A 51 7.89 1.20 -3.33
CA VAL A 51 7.69 1.42 -1.88
C VAL A 51 8.48 2.68 -1.52
N HIS A 52 7.85 3.56 -0.75
CA HIS A 52 8.45 4.81 -0.31
C HIS A 52 8.36 4.92 1.20
N GLY A 53 9.44 5.43 1.81
CA GLY A 53 9.52 5.64 3.24
C GLY A 53 9.58 4.33 4.02
N THR A 54 9.79 4.48 5.32
CA THR A 54 9.69 3.41 6.31
C THR A 54 8.62 3.80 7.32
N HIS A 55 8.00 2.82 7.97
CA HIS A 55 7.11 3.13 9.08
C HIS A 55 7.90 3.81 10.20
N CYS A 56 7.37 4.91 10.72
CA CYS A 56 7.85 5.55 11.95
C CYS A 56 6.81 5.44 13.09
N CYS A 57 5.65 4.86 12.80
CA CYS A 57 4.58 4.59 13.75
C CYS A 57 4.71 3.19 14.34
N THR A 58 4.04 2.95 15.47
CA THR A 58 3.91 1.60 16.03
C THR A 58 2.85 0.80 15.27
N PRO A 59 3.03 -0.52 15.09
CA PRO A 59 1.97 -1.42 14.69
C PRO A 59 0.77 -1.33 15.65
N VAL A 60 -0.43 -1.63 15.16
CA VAL A 60 -1.69 -1.66 15.94
C VAL A 60 -2.10 -3.10 16.22
#